data_AF-A0A8C6TQM4-F1
#
_entry.id   AF-A0A8C6TQM4-F1
#
_cell.length_a   1.000
_cell.length_b   1.000
_cell.length_c   1.000
_cell.angle_alpha   90.00
_cell.angle_beta   90.00
_cell.angle_gamma   90.00
#
_symmetry.space_group_name_H-M   'P 1'
#
loop_
_entity.id
_entity.type
_entity.pdbx_description
1 polymer ?
#
loop_
_entity_poly.entity_id
_entity_poly.type
_entity_poly.pdbx_seq_one_letter_code
_entity_poly.pdbx_strand_id
1 'polypeptide(L)'
;MGWTMGRPKFLNMAACKDTPLSGPGGNVDDNLKRFFSFNAKEGIDNPAMVITDDTDSGTTAHPRLCVLKREEGESYGFYLRMEKEQPGHIIRKVAPGGIAAYSGLRDGDRLLEVNCCFVDDISHQEVTMKIKLSGNQLSLLVLSEEEYRLCKSKEYDFKKLPMVNKSECCKPPRLCHITKNPGSGLGIAFAPVEGQKGHFTVNLVAGGAAEKAGVFKGDRLVWMSGAIVEDLSHSAISTMLKKCGSQITILVVDAESEKYYNSQGIPILPAMATTHNLPYTARKLHLLPGKDGYGFLLHLERSPSGRVAYVLREMVSGGPAEKAGMRAGDLLLEVNGEAVEGLKHEEITDRVRQSGQEVTLTTITPEGLDFYTKLGLSPLLFCEEVMVTKQDGSVQATLINEKTDQNQSVTAACSHEEEDDETTHL
;
A
#
# COMPACT_ATOMS: atom_id res chain seq x y z
N MET A 1 -23.75 -16.30 43.30
CA MET A 1 -23.51 -17.62 42.67
C MET A 1 -22.40 -17.44 41.65
N GLY A 2 -21.16 -17.76 42.03
CA GLY A 2 -19.98 -17.65 41.17
C GLY A 2 -19.58 -19.03 40.67
N TRP A 3 -19.16 -19.11 39.41
CA TRP A 3 -18.44 -20.25 38.86
C TRP A 3 -17.26 -19.72 38.05
N THR A 4 -16.08 -20.18 38.44
CA THR A 4 -14.76 -19.90 37.88
C THR A 4 -14.50 -20.82 36.67
N MET A 5 -13.98 -20.26 35.57
CA MET A 5 -13.46 -21.06 34.44
C MET A 5 -12.02 -21.50 34.72
N GLY A 6 -11.77 -22.80 34.55
CA GLY A 6 -10.45 -23.43 34.67
C GLY A 6 -9.62 -23.33 33.40
N ARG A 7 -8.30 -23.21 33.58
CA ARG A 7 -7.24 -23.15 32.55
C ARG A 7 -7.05 -24.50 31.83
N PRO A 8 -6.65 -24.53 30.54
CA PRO A 8 -6.17 -25.74 29.88
C PRO A 8 -4.73 -26.09 30.29
N LYS A 9 -4.47 -27.38 30.52
CA LYS A 9 -3.15 -27.96 30.82
C LYS A 9 -2.38 -28.25 29.52
N PHE A 10 -1.11 -27.85 29.49
CA PHE A 10 -0.11 -28.28 28.51
C PHE A 10 0.25 -29.76 28.74
N LEU A 11 0.36 -30.55 27.67
CA LEU A 11 0.88 -31.91 27.71
C LEU A 11 2.19 -31.98 26.90
N ASN A 12 3.29 -32.28 27.60
CA ASN A 12 4.62 -32.56 27.06
C ASN A 12 4.63 -33.88 26.27
N MET A 13 5.21 -33.87 25.07
CA MET A 13 5.64 -35.08 24.37
C MET A 13 6.95 -35.59 24.97
N ALA A 14 6.92 -36.80 25.54
CA ALA A 14 8.10 -37.58 25.87
C ALA A 14 8.22 -38.77 24.90
N ALA A 15 9.46 -39.05 24.52
CA ALA A 15 9.88 -40.07 23.57
C ALA A 15 9.48 -41.50 23.97
N CYS A 16 9.10 -42.32 22.99
CA CYS A 16 8.97 -43.78 23.14
C CYS A 16 9.96 -44.50 22.22
N LYS A 17 10.71 -45.40 22.84
CA LYS A 17 11.72 -46.31 22.28
C LYS A 17 11.08 -47.52 21.60
N ASP A 18 11.80 -48.03 20.60
CA ASP A 18 11.49 -49.22 19.80
C ASP A 18 11.38 -50.53 20.60
N THR A 19 10.46 -51.40 20.18
CA THR A 19 10.56 -52.86 20.34
C THR A 19 9.78 -53.55 19.21
N PRO A 20 10.33 -54.59 18.53
CA PRO A 20 9.73 -55.16 17.32
C PRO A 20 8.91 -56.42 17.60
N LEU A 21 7.86 -56.64 16.81
CA LEU A 21 7.15 -57.93 16.71
C LEU A 21 7.00 -58.36 15.25
N SER A 22 7.19 -59.66 15.06
CA SER A 22 7.40 -60.39 13.81
C SER A 22 6.14 -61.08 13.26
N GLY A 23 5.94 -61.01 11.93
CA GLY A 23 5.30 -62.04 11.07
C GLY A 23 3.78 -61.95 10.82
N PRO A 24 3.24 -62.70 9.83
CA PRO A 24 3.47 -62.50 8.39
C PRO A 24 2.18 -62.53 7.52
N GLY A 25 2.25 -61.93 6.32
CA GLY A 25 1.58 -62.43 5.11
C GLY A 25 0.27 -61.74 4.64
N GLY A 26 0.30 -61.12 3.46
CA GLY A 26 -0.89 -60.90 2.61
C GLY A 26 -0.95 -59.56 1.87
N ASN A 27 -0.60 -59.56 0.58
CA ASN A 27 -0.64 -58.46 -0.40
C ASN A 27 -1.95 -57.68 -0.45
N VAL A 28 -1.89 -56.33 -0.43
CA VAL A 28 -2.60 -55.43 -1.38
C VAL A 28 -1.88 -54.08 -1.50
N ASP A 29 -1.69 -53.66 -2.75
CA ASP A 29 -1.51 -52.33 -3.35
C ASP A 29 -0.21 -51.50 -3.30
N ASP A 30 0.09 -51.02 -4.51
CA ASP A 30 1.39 -50.70 -5.09
C ASP A 30 1.52 -49.18 -5.25
N ASN A 31 1.38 -48.44 -4.13
CA ASN A 31 1.46 -46.97 -4.15
C ASN A 31 2.23 -46.35 -2.96
N LEU A 32 2.97 -47.15 -2.19
CA LEU A 32 3.79 -46.67 -1.07
C LEU A 32 5.29 -47.02 -1.18
N LYS A 33 5.79 -47.26 -2.40
CA LYS A 33 7.21 -47.45 -2.70
C LYS A 33 7.74 -46.38 -3.64
N ARG A 34 7.88 -45.16 -3.12
CA ARG A 34 8.80 -44.14 -3.68
C ARG A 34 9.72 -43.54 -2.61
N PHE A 35 10.04 -44.32 -1.59
CA PHE A 35 11.03 -43.93 -0.58
C PHE A 35 12.33 -44.72 -0.79
N PHE A 36 13.36 -43.96 -1.15
CA PHE A 36 14.79 -44.24 -1.06
C PHE A 36 15.28 -45.58 -1.65
N SER A 37 15.77 -45.55 -2.90
CA SER A 37 16.68 -46.58 -3.39
C SER A 37 18.12 -46.19 -3.06
N PHE A 38 18.79 -46.97 -2.21
CA PHE A 38 20.19 -46.77 -1.87
C PHE A 38 21.06 -47.52 -2.90
N ASN A 39 21.74 -46.78 -3.78
CA ASN A 39 22.74 -47.36 -4.69
C ASN A 39 24.13 -47.15 -4.07
N ALA A 40 24.79 -48.23 -3.67
CA ALA A 40 26.11 -48.17 -3.00
C ALA A 40 27.23 -47.59 -3.89
N LYS A 41 27.00 -47.38 -5.18
CA LYS A 41 27.93 -46.65 -6.07
C LYS A 41 27.56 -45.18 -6.32
N GLU A 42 26.33 -44.75 -6.02
CA GLU A 42 25.83 -43.40 -6.38
C GLU A 42 25.31 -42.56 -5.20
N GLY A 43 25.25 -43.11 -3.98
CA GLY A 43 24.82 -42.37 -2.78
C GLY A 43 23.30 -42.20 -2.66
N ILE A 44 22.84 -41.59 -1.57
CA ILE A 44 21.42 -41.27 -1.32
C ILE A 44 21.10 -39.94 -2.00
N ASP A 45 20.14 -39.95 -2.91
CA ASP A 45 19.55 -38.72 -3.44
C ASP A 45 18.62 -38.11 -2.38
N ASN A 46 19.16 -37.17 -1.60
CA ASN A 46 18.41 -36.39 -0.63
C ASN A 46 18.19 -34.98 -1.20
N PRO A 47 16.96 -34.61 -1.62
CA PRO A 47 16.68 -33.30 -2.19
C PRO A 47 16.90 -32.14 -1.20
N ALA A 48 17.15 -32.43 0.09
CA ALA A 48 17.46 -31.43 1.11
C ALA A 48 18.95 -31.04 1.21
N MET A 49 19.84 -31.60 0.38
CA MET A 49 21.25 -31.17 0.31
C MET A 49 21.72 -31.01 -1.12
N VAL A 50 21.34 -29.89 -1.74
CA VAL A 50 22.12 -29.33 -2.85
C VAL A 50 23.26 -28.55 -2.20
N ILE A 51 24.45 -29.15 -2.16
CA ILE A 51 25.67 -28.39 -1.93
C ILE A 51 26.02 -27.79 -3.29
N THR A 52 25.58 -26.55 -3.54
CA THR A 52 26.10 -25.78 -4.66
C THR A 52 27.57 -25.51 -4.39
N ASP A 53 28.43 -25.89 -5.32
CA ASP A 53 29.85 -25.57 -5.27
C ASP A 53 30.04 -24.06 -5.05
N ASP A 54 30.70 -23.70 -3.94
CA ASP A 54 31.13 -22.35 -3.59
C ASP A 54 32.08 -21.80 -4.67
N THR A 55 31.50 -21.16 -5.68
CA THR A 55 32.21 -20.28 -6.62
C THR A 55 31.40 -18.99 -6.74
N ASP A 56 32.01 -17.90 -6.26
CA ASP A 56 31.44 -16.56 -5.97
C ASP A 56 30.52 -16.48 -4.73
N SER A 57 31.12 -16.36 -3.55
CA SER A 57 30.49 -15.80 -2.33
C SER A 57 30.29 -14.28 -2.47
N GLY A 58 29.65 -13.87 -3.56
CA GLY A 58 29.16 -12.51 -3.78
C GLY A 58 27.95 -12.25 -2.91
N THR A 59 28.18 -11.73 -1.70
CA THR A 59 27.22 -10.99 -0.83
C THR A 59 25.75 -11.30 -1.10
N THR A 60 25.25 -12.45 -0.65
CA THR A 60 23.84 -12.78 -0.82
C THR A 60 23.05 -11.98 0.22
N ALA A 61 22.60 -10.79 -0.17
CA ALA A 61 21.55 -10.09 0.54
C ALA A 61 20.24 -10.86 0.33
N HIS A 62 19.52 -11.15 1.41
CA HIS A 62 18.23 -11.83 1.34
C HIS A 62 17.11 -10.91 1.84
N PRO A 63 16.55 -10.08 0.94
CA PRO A 63 15.38 -9.29 1.27
C PRO A 63 14.22 -10.18 1.72
N ARG A 64 13.48 -9.71 2.71
CA ARG A 64 12.29 -10.37 3.25
C ARG A 64 11.07 -9.51 2.97
N LEU A 65 10.06 -10.12 2.38
CA LEU A 65 8.78 -9.51 2.16
C LEU A 65 7.89 -9.72 3.40
N CYS A 66 7.51 -8.62 4.04
CA CYS A 66 6.61 -8.59 5.18
C CYS A 66 5.27 -8.00 4.74
N VAL A 67 4.21 -8.81 4.75
CA VAL A 67 2.84 -8.37 4.44
C VAL A 67 2.06 -8.21 5.74
N LEU A 68 1.69 -6.98 6.07
CA LEU A 68 0.97 -6.62 7.28
C LEU A 68 -0.50 -6.38 6.94
N LYS A 69 -1.39 -6.93 7.77
CA LYS A 69 -2.84 -6.71 7.69
C LYS A 69 -3.34 -6.34 9.07
N ARG A 70 -4.05 -5.21 9.18
CA ARG A 70 -4.61 -4.70 10.44
C ARG A 70 -6.09 -4.42 10.31
N GLU A 71 -6.78 -4.39 11.44
CA GLU A 71 -8.15 -3.86 11.51
C GLU A 71 -8.15 -2.34 11.68
N GLU A 72 -9.31 -1.73 11.47
CA GLU A 72 -9.49 -0.29 11.62
C GLU A 72 -9.25 0.13 13.08
N GLY A 73 -8.33 1.08 13.28
CA GLY A 73 -7.97 1.59 14.62
C GLY A 73 -6.79 0.86 15.29
N GLU A 74 -6.32 -0.26 14.76
CA GLU A 74 -5.09 -0.92 15.23
C GLU A 74 -3.85 -0.23 14.66
N SER A 75 -2.70 -0.29 15.35
CA SER A 75 -1.41 0.09 14.74
C SER A 75 -0.73 -1.12 14.10
N TYR A 76 0.20 -0.90 13.19
CA TYR A 76 1.02 -2.00 12.65
C TYR A 76 1.98 -2.57 13.70
N GLY A 77 2.33 -1.78 14.72
CA GLY A 77 3.05 -2.23 15.91
C GLY A 77 4.55 -2.17 15.74
N PHE A 78 5.05 -1.14 15.06
CA PHE A 78 6.48 -0.87 14.94
C PHE A 78 6.77 0.64 14.92
N TYR A 79 8.04 1.00 15.02
CA TYR A 79 8.50 2.36 14.86
C TYR A 79 9.42 2.42 13.65
N LEU A 80 9.25 3.45 12.83
CA LEU A 80 10.21 3.81 11.79
C LEU A 80 11.12 4.90 12.35
N ARG A 81 12.42 4.80 12.08
CA ARG A 81 13.41 5.79 12.49
C ARG A 81 14.42 6.03 11.37
N MET A 82 14.96 7.24 11.30
CA MET A 82 16.24 7.52 10.64
C MET A 82 17.32 7.79 11.69
N GLU A 83 18.52 7.24 11.48
CA GLU A 83 19.65 7.37 12.39
C GLU A 83 20.72 8.25 11.73
N LYS A 84 21.23 9.28 12.43
CA LYS A 84 22.16 10.29 11.88
C LYS A 84 23.36 9.74 11.10
N GLU A 85 23.89 8.59 11.52
CA GLU A 85 25.12 8.01 10.98
C GLU A 85 24.89 6.87 9.98
N GLN A 86 23.62 6.47 9.75
CA GLN A 86 23.30 5.36 8.85
C GLN A 86 22.18 5.74 7.89
N PRO A 87 22.44 5.74 6.56
CA PRO A 87 21.41 6.03 5.58
C PRO A 87 20.30 4.97 5.60
N GLY A 88 19.12 5.35 5.14
CA GLY A 88 17.97 4.47 5.01
C GLY A 88 17.22 4.25 6.34
N HIS A 89 15.96 3.89 6.22
CA HIS A 89 15.05 3.80 7.36
C HIS A 89 15.22 2.48 8.10
N ILE A 90 15.15 2.53 9.42
CA ILE A 90 15.26 1.36 10.30
C ILE A 90 13.95 1.09 11.04
N ILE A 91 13.59 -0.18 11.12
CA ILE A 91 12.49 -0.69 11.92
C ILE A 91 12.98 -0.86 13.36
N ARG A 92 12.25 -0.28 14.31
CA ARG A 92 12.52 -0.35 15.75
C ARG A 92 11.26 -0.68 16.53
N LYS A 93 11.44 -1.12 17.77
CA LYS A 93 10.40 -1.38 18.77
C LYS A 93 9.23 -2.20 18.21
N VAL A 94 9.55 -3.27 17.48
CA VAL A 94 8.54 -4.19 16.97
C VAL A 94 7.82 -4.84 18.16
N ALA A 95 6.51 -4.63 18.25
CA ALA A 95 5.70 -5.10 19.37
C ALA A 95 5.68 -6.65 19.39
N PRO A 96 6.09 -7.30 20.49
CA PRO A 96 6.04 -8.75 20.60
C PRO A 96 4.61 -9.28 20.46
N GLY A 97 4.39 -10.19 19.51
CA GLY A 97 3.04 -10.69 19.20
C GLY A 97 2.11 -9.64 18.57
N GLY A 98 2.64 -8.53 18.07
CA GLY A 98 1.92 -7.57 17.25
C GLY A 98 1.90 -7.96 15.78
N ILE A 99 1.17 -7.19 14.97
CA ILE A 99 0.97 -7.43 13.54
C ILE A 99 2.33 -7.48 12.80
N ALA A 100 3.18 -6.48 13.01
CA ALA A 100 4.51 -6.44 12.42
C ALA A 100 5.36 -7.69 12.74
N ALA A 101 5.37 -8.13 14.01
CA ALA A 101 6.11 -9.32 14.42
C ALA A 101 5.57 -10.59 13.75
N TYR A 102 4.25 -10.76 13.70
CA TYR A 102 3.61 -11.90 13.02
C TYR A 102 3.86 -11.92 11.51
N SER A 103 3.99 -10.76 10.90
CA SER A 103 4.37 -10.59 9.49
C SER A 103 5.87 -10.78 9.22
N GLY A 104 6.66 -11.13 10.24
CA GLY A 104 8.08 -11.44 10.12
C GLY A 104 9.01 -10.24 10.22
N LEU A 105 8.50 -9.04 10.52
CA LEU A 105 9.30 -7.83 10.71
C LEU A 105 10.10 -7.94 12.01
N ARG A 106 11.35 -7.47 12.02
CA ARG A 106 12.26 -7.55 13.18
C ARG A 106 12.83 -6.18 13.53
N ASP A 107 13.15 -5.99 14.81
CA ASP A 107 13.94 -4.82 15.23
C ASP A 107 15.32 -4.88 14.56
N GLY A 108 15.76 -3.76 13.99
CA GLY A 108 17.00 -3.67 13.22
C GLY A 108 16.82 -3.77 11.71
N ASP A 109 15.66 -4.25 11.24
CA ASP A 109 15.42 -4.38 9.80
C ASP A 109 15.51 -3.02 9.09
N ARG A 110 16.16 -2.99 7.92
CA ARG A 110 16.31 -1.82 7.06
C ARG A 110 15.28 -1.88 5.95
N LEU A 111 14.51 -0.81 5.79
CA LEU A 111 13.39 -0.75 4.87
C LEU A 111 13.85 -0.37 3.46
N LEU A 112 13.57 -1.24 2.50
CA LEU A 112 13.93 -1.05 1.08
C LEU A 112 12.73 -0.62 0.23
N GLU A 113 11.56 -1.27 0.40
CA GLU A 113 10.34 -0.90 -0.34
C GLU A 113 9.11 -0.79 0.57
N VAL A 114 8.21 0.14 0.24
CA VAL A 114 6.83 0.24 0.74
C VAL A 114 5.87 0.11 -0.44
N ASN A 115 5.00 -0.90 -0.43
CA ASN A 115 4.02 -1.17 -1.51
C ASN A 115 4.66 -1.09 -2.91
N CYS A 116 5.77 -1.79 -3.11
CA CYS A 116 6.51 -1.79 -4.36
C CYS A 116 7.18 -0.46 -4.78
N CYS A 117 7.21 0.55 -3.92
CA CYS A 117 8.00 1.75 -4.13
C CYS A 117 9.30 1.64 -3.34
N PHE A 118 10.44 1.83 -4.00
CA PHE A 118 11.75 1.91 -3.34
C PHE A 118 11.84 3.17 -2.48
N VAL A 119 12.35 3.03 -1.25
CA VAL A 119 12.32 4.11 -0.23
C VAL A 119 13.63 4.33 0.52
N ASP A 120 14.73 3.74 0.09
CA ASP A 120 16.03 3.88 0.78
C ASP A 120 16.56 5.32 0.77
N ASP A 121 16.28 6.06 -0.30
CA ASP A 121 16.72 7.43 -0.58
C ASP A 121 15.59 8.48 -0.43
N ILE A 122 14.47 8.08 0.18
CA ILE A 122 13.29 8.94 0.37
C ILE A 122 13.31 9.58 1.76
N SER A 123 12.66 10.74 1.95
CA SER A 123 12.59 11.37 3.27
C SER A 123 11.71 10.59 4.24
N HIS A 124 12.02 10.66 5.53
CA HIS A 124 11.27 9.96 6.58
C HIS A 124 9.79 10.36 6.62
N GLN A 125 9.48 11.63 6.38
CA GLN A 125 8.11 12.11 6.27
C GLN A 125 7.35 11.44 5.11
N GLU A 126 7.95 11.37 3.93
CA GLU A 126 7.36 10.77 2.73
C GLU A 126 7.17 9.25 2.92
N VAL A 127 8.14 8.53 3.50
CA VAL A 127 7.98 7.09 3.79
C VAL A 127 6.88 6.85 4.83
N THR A 128 6.86 7.65 5.89
CA THR A 128 5.81 7.61 6.92
C THR A 128 4.43 7.85 6.30
N MET A 129 4.31 8.82 5.39
CA MET A 129 3.07 9.06 4.65
C MET A 129 2.68 7.84 3.82
N LYS A 130 3.58 7.27 3.01
CA LYS A 130 3.29 6.07 2.21
C LYS A 130 2.77 4.91 3.07
N ILE A 131 3.37 4.68 4.24
CA ILE A 131 2.92 3.63 5.17
C ILE A 131 1.54 3.94 5.75
N LYS A 132 1.31 5.16 6.25
CA LYS A 132 0.02 5.57 6.82
C LYS A 132 -1.12 5.49 5.80
N LEU A 133 -0.85 5.91 4.56
CA LEU A 133 -1.83 5.93 3.47
C LEU A 133 -2.16 4.54 2.92
N SER A 134 -1.33 3.53 3.21
CA SER A 134 -1.57 2.14 2.82
C SER A 134 -2.85 1.55 3.43
N GLY A 135 -3.42 2.20 4.45
CA GLY A 135 -4.69 1.79 5.06
C GLY A 135 -4.50 0.56 5.94
N ASN A 136 -5.21 -0.52 5.62
CA ASN A 136 -5.25 -1.74 6.42
C ASN A 136 -4.33 -2.86 5.91
N GLN A 137 -3.72 -2.69 4.73
CA GLN A 137 -2.78 -3.65 4.16
C GLN A 137 -1.52 -2.94 3.72
N LEU A 138 -0.38 -3.50 4.07
CA LEU A 138 0.93 -2.90 3.84
C LEU A 138 1.91 -4.00 3.43
N SER A 139 2.66 -3.76 2.36
CA SER A 139 3.73 -4.63 1.92
C SER A 139 5.08 -3.93 2.11
N LEU A 140 5.94 -4.49 2.96
CA LEU A 140 7.28 -3.98 3.22
C LEU A 140 8.32 -4.96 2.69
N LEU A 141 9.29 -4.47 1.93
CA LEU A 141 10.50 -5.24 1.63
C LEU A 141 11.62 -4.74 2.53
N VAL A 142 12.18 -5.63 3.34
CA VAL A 142 13.22 -5.28 4.31
C VAL A 142 14.46 -6.14 4.14
N LEU A 143 15.59 -5.63 4.61
CA LEU A 143 16.85 -6.34 4.70
C LEU A 143 17.34 -6.33 6.15
N SER A 144 18.05 -7.36 6.61
CA SER A 144 18.60 -7.29 7.97
C SER A 144 19.64 -6.17 8.10
N GLU A 145 19.84 -5.64 9.31
CA GLU A 145 20.81 -4.57 9.55
C GLU A 145 22.22 -4.96 9.08
N GLU A 146 22.62 -6.21 9.34
CA GLU A 146 23.95 -6.74 9.01
C GLU A 146 24.15 -6.82 7.49
N GLU A 147 23.19 -7.40 6.77
CA GLU A 147 23.23 -7.49 5.30
C GLU A 147 23.20 -6.11 4.65
N TYR A 148 22.36 -5.20 5.15
CA TYR A 148 22.27 -3.84 4.65
C TYR A 148 23.60 -3.09 4.81
N ARG A 149 24.20 -3.16 6.01
CA ARG A 149 25.50 -2.53 6.29
C ARG A 149 26.59 -3.12 5.40
N LEU A 150 26.58 -4.43 5.21
CA LEU A 150 27.53 -5.12 4.33
C LEU A 150 27.38 -4.66 2.87
N CYS A 151 26.15 -4.57 2.36
CA CYS A 151 25.87 -4.07 1.03
C CYS A 151 26.31 -2.61 0.85
N LYS A 152 25.98 -1.71 1.79
CA LYS A 152 26.43 -0.30 1.75
C LYS A 152 27.95 -0.17 1.79
N SER A 153 28.65 -0.97 2.60
CA SER A 153 30.12 -0.96 2.68
C SER A 153 30.82 -1.31 1.36
N LYS A 154 30.11 -2.02 0.48
CA LYS A 154 30.56 -2.41 -0.86
C LYS A 154 29.96 -1.53 -1.96
N GLU A 155 29.31 -0.42 -1.59
CA GLU A 155 28.60 0.48 -2.51
C GLU A 155 27.59 -0.26 -3.41
N TYR A 156 26.95 -1.30 -2.87
CA TYR A 156 25.98 -2.08 -3.61
C TYR A 156 24.71 -1.27 -3.87
N ASP A 157 24.26 -1.24 -5.12
CA ASP A 157 23.01 -0.61 -5.51
C ASP A 157 21.83 -1.54 -5.21
N PHE A 158 21.07 -1.23 -4.16
CA PHE A 158 19.91 -2.01 -3.76
C PHE A 158 18.82 -2.10 -4.84
N LYS A 159 18.79 -1.18 -5.80
CA LYS A 159 17.85 -1.23 -6.93
C LYS A 159 18.12 -2.42 -7.85
N LYS A 160 19.31 -3.05 -7.76
CA LYS A 160 19.70 -4.25 -8.52
C LYS A 160 19.33 -5.56 -7.83
N LEU A 161 18.85 -5.54 -6.59
CA LEU A 161 18.40 -6.77 -5.90
C LEU A 161 17.24 -7.40 -6.67
N PRO A 162 17.18 -8.73 -6.88
CA PRO A 162 16.15 -9.35 -7.71
C PRO A 162 14.69 -9.05 -7.32
N MET A 163 14.40 -8.86 -6.03
CA MET A 163 13.04 -8.48 -5.56
C MET A 163 12.72 -6.98 -5.75
N VAL A 164 13.75 -6.14 -5.89
CA VAL A 164 13.62 -4.69 -6.12
C VAL A 164 13.66 -4.38 -7.62
N ASN A 165 14.56 -5.04 -8.34
CA ASN A 165 14.69 -4.99 -9.78
C ASN A 165 13.55 -5.79 -10.43
N LYS A 166 12.42 -5.12 -10.57
CA LYS A 166 11.24 -5.68 -11.24
C LYS A 166 11.59 -5.88 -12.70
N SER A 167 11.18 -7.03 -13.24
CA SER A 167 11.24 -7.26 -14.69
C SER A 167 10.65 -6.06 -15.41
N GLU A 168 11.25 -5.61 -16.52
CA GLU A 168 10.72 -4.52 -17.36
C GLU A 168 9.25 -4.74 -17.77
N CYS A 169 8.77 -5.99 -17.72
CA CYS A 169 7.39 -6.36 -18.01
C CYS A 169 6.41 -6.14 -16.85
N CYS A 170 6.87 -6.00 -15.60
CA CYS A 170 6.01 -5.87 -14.42
C CYS A 170 5.45 -4.44 -14.32
N LYS A 171 4.19 -4.28 -14.68
CA LYS A 171 3.46 -3.01 -14.65
C LYS A 171 2.66 -2.88 -13.35
N PRO A 172 2.49 -1.65 -12.83
CA PRO A 172 1.64 -1.42 -11.67
C PRO A 172 0.19 -1.81 -11.99
N PRO A 173 -0.59 -2.26 -10.98
CA PRO A 173 -2.01 -2.46 -11.14
C PRO A 173 -2.72 -1.13 -11.46
N ARG A 174 -3.95 -1.22 -11.96
CA ARG A 174 -4.78 -0.08 -12.37
C ARG A 174 -6.06 -0.06 -11.54
N LEU A 175 -6.29 1.05 -10.83
CA LEU A 175 -7.54 1.31 -10.12
C LEU A 175 -8.45 2.11 -11.06
N CYS A 176 -9.41 1.43 -11.65
CA CYS A 176 -10.28 1.99 -12.68
C CYS A 176 -11.68 2.24 -12.12
N HIS A 177 -12.18 3.46 -12.27
CA HIS A 177 -13.58 3.78 -11.99
C HIS A 177 -14.39 3.86 -13.29
N ILE A 178 -15.39 3.01 -13.38
CA ILE A 178 -16.20 2.79 -14.59
C ILE A 178 -17.59 3.35 -14.34
N THR A 179 -18.01 4.32 -15.15
CA THR A 179 -19.37 4.84 -15.15
C THR A 179 -20.17 4.26 -16.32
N LYS A 180 -21.38 3.77 -16.05
CA LYS A 180 -22.27 3.13 -17.01
C LYS A 180 -22.65 4.09 -18.14
N ASN A 181 -22.53 3.62 -19.38
CA ASN A 181 -23.06 4.34 -20.53
C ASN A 181 -24.58 4.15 -20.62
N PRO A 182 -25.36 5.22 -20.91
CA PRO A 182 -26.77 5.09 -21.22
C PRO A 182 -26.97 4.09 -22.37
N GLY A 183 -27.72 3.02 -22.14
CA GLY A 183 -28.08 2.01 -23.15
C GLY A 183 -27.11 0.84 -23.35
N SER A 184 -25.81 0.96 -23.02
CA SER A 184 -24.80 -0.10 -23.27
C SER A 184 -24.16 -0.71 -22.01
N GLY A 185 -24.54 -0.23 -20.83
CA GLY A 185 -24.07 -0.82 -19.57
C GLY A 185 -22.63 -0.41 -19.21
N LEU A 186 -21.98 -1.22 -18.37
CA LEU A 186 -20.57 -1.02 -17.99
C LEU A 186 -19.60 -1.52 -19.09
N GLY A 187 -20.08 -2.35 -20.02
CA GLY A 187 -19.24 -2.92 -21.08
C GLY A 187 -18.17 -3.89 -20.57
N ILE A 188 -18.39 -4.54 -19.43
CA ILE A 188 -17.46 -5.46 -18.77
C ILE A 188 -18.16 -6.75 -18.34
N ALA A 189 -17.44 -7.86 -18.46
CA ALA A 189 -17.82 -9.15 -17.91
C ALA A 189 -16.59 -9.84 -17.31
N PHE A 190 -16.79 -10.65 -16.28
CA PHE A 190 -15.73 -11.42 -15.64
C PHE A 190 -15.93 -12.91 -15.92
N ALA A 191 -14.88 -13.58 -16.37
CA ALA A 191 -14.88 -15.02 -16.58
C ALA A 191 -13.93 -15.68 -15.58
N PRO A 192 -14.34 -16.75 -14.87
CA PRO A 192 -13.45 -17.47 -13.98
C PRO A 192 -12.29 -18.09 -14.78
N VAL A 193 -11.11 -18.13 -14.19
CA VAL A 193 -9.95 -18.80 -14.78
C VAL A 193 -10.02 -20.29 -14.45
N GLU A 194 -9.96 -21.13 -15.48
CA GLU A 194 -10.09 -22.58 -15.31
C GLU A 194 -9.01 -23.13 -14.36
N GLY A 195 -9.45 -23.93 -13.38
CA GLY A 195 -8.57 -24.51 -12.37
C GLY A 195 -8.06 -23.55 -11.28
N GLN A 196 -8.40 -22.26 -11.34
CA GLN A 196 -7.89 -21.24 -10.41
C GLN A 196 -9.07 -20.56 -9.68
N LYS A 197 -9.37 -21.04 -8.47
CA LYS A 197 -10.41 -20.47 -7.62
C LYS A 197 -10.04 -19.03 -7.23
N GLY A 198 -10.99 -18.10 -7.34
CA GLY A 198 -10.76 -16.70 -6.96
C GLY A 198 -10.11 -15.84 -8.04
N HIS A 199 -9.69 -16.43 -9.17
CA HIS A 199 -9.11 -15.70 -10.30
C HIS A 199 -10.13 -15.48 -11.40
N PHE A 200 -10.20 -14.25 -11.91
CA PHE A 200 -11.13 -13.86 -12.95
C PHE A 200 -10.45 -13.02 -14.03
N THR A 201 -10.72 -13.35 -15.28
CA THR A 201 -10.30 -12.58 -16.46
C THR A 201 -11.38 -11.57 -16.84
N VAL A 202 -10.94 -10.39 -17.26
CA VAL A 202 -11.79 -9.34 -17.79
C VAL A 202 -12.04 -9.52 -19.28
N ASN A 203 -13.31 -9.56 -19.64
CA ASN A 203 -13.81 -9.44 -21.00
C ASN A 203 -14.48 -8.09 -21.19
N LEU A 204 -14.19 -7.43 -22.32
CA LEU A 204 -14.68 -6.08 -22.61
C LEU A 204 -15.56 -6.06 -23.85
N VAL A 205 -16.52 -5.15 -23.84
CA VAL A 205 -17.23 -4.70 -25.03
C VAL A 205 -16.41 -3.58 -25.67
N ALA A 206 -16.04 -3.75 -26.94
CA ALA A 206 -15.27 -2.76 -27.69
C ALA A 206 -15.98 -1.39 -27.72
N GLY A 207 -15.25 -0.32 -27.42
CA GLY A 207 -15.75 1.04 -27.25
C GLY A 207 -16.59 1.25 -25.98
N GLY A 208 -16.69 0.25 -25.11
CA GLY A 208 -17.48 0.26 -23.89
C GLY A 208 -16.93 1.19 -22.80
N ALA A 209 -17.72 1.41 -21.74
CA ALA A 209 -17.33 2.27 -20.64
C ALA A 209 -16.07 1.78 -19.91
N ALA A 210 -15.96 0.47 -19.68
CA ALA A 210 -14.81 -0.12 -19.02
C ALA A 210 -13.49 0.08 -19.79
N GLU A 211 -13.52 -0.10 -21.12
CA GLU A 211 -12.32 0.14 -21.96
C GLU A 211 -11.90 1.62 -21.90
N LYS A 212 -12.86 2.55 -21.96
CA LYS A 212 -12.60 4.00 -21.82
C LYS A 212 -12.07 4.38 -20.43
N ALA A 213 -12.39 3.60 -19.41
CA ALA A 213 -11.91 3.77 -18.04
C ALA A 213 -10.53 3.12 -17.79
N GLY A 214 -9.81 2.69 -18.83
CA GLY A 214 -8.44 2.17 -18.72
C GLY A 214 -8.32 0.69 -18.37
N VAL A 215 -9.40 -0.08 -18.54
CA VAL A 215 -9.37 -1.54 -18.39
C VAL A 215 -9.04 -2.17 -19.73
N PHE A 216 -8.18 -3.19 -19.75
CA PHE A 216 -7.79 -3.91 -20.97
C PHE A 216 -8.36 -5.33 -21.02
N LYS A 217 -8.61 -5.82 -22.23
CA LYS A 217 -9.09 -7.19 -22.45
C LYS A 217 -8.00 -8.17 -22.02
N GLY A 218 -8.36 -9.17 -21.23
CA GLY A 218 -7.42 -10.16 -20.70
C GLY A 218 -6.81 -9.78 -19.35
N ASP A 219 -7.10 -8.59 -18.84
CA ASP A 219 -6.73 -8.20 -17.48
C ASP A 219 -7.31 -9.16 -16.44
N ARG A 220 -6.68 -9.18 -15.27
CA ARG A 220 -7.04 -9.98 -14.10
C ARG A 220 -7.71 -9.08 -13.08
N LEU A 221 -8.88 -9.48 -12.60
CA LEU A 221 -9.62 -8.77 -11.57
C LEU A 221 -9.08 -9.17 -10.19
N VAL A 222 -8.57 -8.20 -9.44
CA VAL A 222 -7.90 -8.42 -8.14
C VAL A 222 -8.75 -7.90 -6.97
N TRP A 223 -9.38 -6.75 -7.14
CA TRP A 223 -10.23 -6.14 -6.11
C TRP A 223 -11.41 -5.43 -6.76
N MET A 224 -12.53 -5.38 -6.05
CA MET A 224 -13.76 -4.76 -6.53
C MET A 224 -14.51 -4.08 -5.39
N SER A 225 -14.69 -2.76 -5.47
CA SER A 225 -15.59 -1.97 -4.61
C SER A 225 -15.48 -2.28 -3.11
N GLY A 226 -14.25 -2.34 -2.60
CA GLY A 226 -13.93 -2.58 -1.19
C GLY A 226 -13.53 -4.02 -0.85
N ALA A 227 -13.69 -4.98 -1.76
CA ALA A 227 -13.44 -6.39 -1.49
C ALA A 227 -12.33 -6.99 -2.37
N ILE A 228 -11.47 -7.81 -1.76
CA ILE A 228 -10.48 -8.64 -2.48
C ILE A 228 -11.22 -9.75 -3.21
N VAL A 229 -10.89 -9.96 -4.48
CA VAL A 229 -11.62 -10.88 -5.37
C VAL A 229 -11.29 -12.34 -5.11
N GLU A 230 -10.10 -12.64 -4.62
CA GLU A 230 -9.69 -14.01 -4.24
C GLU A 230 -10.64 -14.63 -3.19
N ASP A 231 -11.19 -13.80 -2.30
CA ASP A 231 -12.13 -14.22 -1.25
C ASP A 231 -13.60 -14.31 -1.74
N LEU A 232 -13.88 -13.91 -2.99
CA LEU A 232 -15.24 -13.82 -3.53
C LEU A 232 -15.61 -15.02 -4.40
N SER A 233 -16.88 -15.44 -4.30
CA SER A 233 -17.47 -16.36 -5.27
C SER A 233 -17.86 -15.64 -6.56
N HIS A 234 -17.94 -16.38 -7.67
CA HIS A 234 -18.46 -15.85 -8.94
C HIS A 234 -19.88 -15.25 -8.79
N SER A 235 -20.71 -15.83 -7.92
CA SER A 235 -22.03 -15.29 -7.58
C SER A 235 -21.96 -13.97 -6.84
N ALA A 236 -21.03 -13.83 -5.88
CA ALA A 236 -20.80 -12.58 -5.16
C ALA A 236 -20.37 -11.47 -6.13
N ILE A 237 -19.44 -11.78 -7.05
CA ILE A 237 -18.97 -10.82 -8.06
C ILE A 237 -20.13 -10.37 -8.97
N SER A 238 -20.91 -11.33 -9.47
CA SER A 238 -22.10 -11.04 -10.29
C SER A 238 -23.14 -10.20 -9.54
N THR A 239 -23.29 -10.45 -8.23
CA THR A 239 -24.20 -9.70 -7.37
C THR A 239 -23.71 -8.28 -7.14
N MET A 240 -22.41 -8.10 -6.92
CA MET A 240 -21.80 -6.78 -6.80
C MET A 240 -22.00 -5.98 -8.08
N LEU A 241 -21.68 -6.52 -9.25
CA LEU A 241 -21.94 -5.86 -10.54
C LEU A 241 -23.40 -5.42 -10.73
N LYS A 242 -24.36 -6.24 -10.34
CA LYS A 242 -25.79 -5.90 -10.41
C LYS A 242 -26.17 -4.78 -9.42
N LYS A 243 -25.59 -4.79 -8.22
CA LYS A 243 -25.82 -3.79 -7.17
C LYS A 243 -25.11 -2.46 -7.43
N CYS A 244 -23.99 -2.47 -8.17
CA CYS A 244 -23.20 -1.28 -8.50
C CYS A 244 -23.96 -0.25 -9.36
N GLY A 245 -25.18 -0.56 -9.83
CA GLY A 245 -26.09 0.43 -10.40
C GLY A 245 -25.52 1.09 -11.66
N SER A 246 -25.05 2.33 -11.52
CA SER A 246 -24.47 3.14 -12.60
C SER A 246 -22.95 3.26 -12.57
N GLN A 247 -22.25 2.76 -11.53
CA GLN A 247 -20.80 2.97 -11.42
C GLN A 247 -20.11 1.89 -10.58
N ILE A 248 -18.87 1.56 -10.91
CA ILE A 248 -18.07 0.59 -10.16
C ILE A 248 -16.60 0.97 -10.17
N THR A 249 -15.90 0.73 -9.06
CA THR A 249 -14.44 0.86 -8.99
C THR A 249 -13.83 -0.54 -8.84
N ILE A 250 -12.85 -0.85 -9.69
CA ILE A 250 -12.15 -2.14 -9.71
C ILE A 250 -10.64 -1.95 -9.77
N LEU A 251 -9.89 -2.91 -9.23
CA LEU A 251 -8.45 -3.03 -9.38
C LEU A 251 -8.16 -4.18 -10.35
N VAL A 252 -7.41 -3.86 -11.39
CA VAL A 252 -7.01 -4.83 -12.41
C VAL A 252 -5.51 -4.81 -12.65
N VAL A 253 -4.97 -5.91 -13.14
CA VAL A 253 -3.55 -6.04 -13.51
C VAL A 253 -3.46 -6.90 -14.77
N ASP A 254 -2.44 -6.71 -15.61
CA ASP A 254 -2.25 -7.61 -16.74
C ASP A 254 -1.77 -9.01 -16.27
N ALA A 255 -1.98 -10.02 -17.10
CA ALA A 255 -1.72 -11.41 -16.73
C ALA A 255 -0.22 -11.75 -16.53
N GLU A 256 0.71 -10.98 -17.10
CA GLU A 256 2.15 -11.20 -16.90
C GLU A 256 2.60 -10.63 -15.55
N SER A 257 2.17 -9.39 -15.25
CA SER A 257 2.41 -8.75 -13.96
C SER A 257 1.74 -9.51 -12.81
N GLU A 258 0.52 -10.03 -12.99
CA GLU A 258 -0.13 -10.91 -11.99
C GLU A 258 0.75 -12.11 -11.63
N LYS A 259 1.31 -12.79 -12.65
CA LYS A 259 2.19 -13.94 -12.44
C LYS A 259 3.46 -13.53 -11.70
N TYR A 260 4.03 -12.37 -12.03
CA TYR A 260 5.19 -11.84 -11.31
C TYR A 260 4.87 -11.64 -9.83
N TYR A 261 3.84 -10.86 -9.50
CA TYR A 261 3.43 -10.60 -8.12
C TYR A 261 3.20 -11.91 -7.34
N ASN A 262 2.46 -12.85 -7.93
CA ASN A 262 2.19 -14.16 -7.33
C ASN A 262 3.47 -14.98 -7.10
N SER A 263 4.39 -14.99 -8.08
CA SER A 263 5.66 -15.73 -7.97
C SER A 263 6.57 -15.19 -6.87
N GLN A 264 6.46 -13.89 -6.57
CA GLN A 264 7.21 -13.21 -5.51
C GLN A 264 6.48 -13.16 -4.17
N GLY A 265 5.24 -13.67 -4.10
CA GLY A 265 4.37 -13.58 -2.92
C GLY A 265 3.92 -12.15 -2.57
N ILE A 266 4.01 -11.23 -3.52
CA ILE A 266 3.65 -9.82 -3.34
C ILE A 266 2.13 -9.66 -3.50
N PRO A 267 1.41 -9.10 -2.51
CA PRO A 267 -0.01 -8.82 -2.64
C PRO A 267 -0.22 -7.64 -3.59
N ILE A 268 -1.26 -7.71 -4.42
CA ILE A 268 -1.60 -6.63 -5.34
C ILE A 268 -2.62 -5.70 -4.65
N LEU A 269 -2.13 -4.56 -4.16
CA LEU A 269 -2.91 -3.63 -3.33
C LEU A 269 -3.36 -2.39 -4.12
N PRO A 270 -4.52 -1.78 -3.78
CA PRO A 270 -4.93 -0.51 -4.38
C PRO A 270 -3.92 0.63 -4.19
N ALA A 271 -3.15 0.62 -3.09
CA ALA A 271 -2.11 1.61 -2.82
C ALA A 271 -0.91 1.54 -3.79
N MET A 272 -0.80 0.45 -4.57
CA MET A 272 0.23 0.26 -5.61
C MET A 272 -0.25 0.72 -7.00
N ALA A 273 -1.50 1.18 -7.10
CA ALA A 273 -2.18 1.30 -8.38
C ALA A 273 -2.01 2.67 -9.03
N THR A 274 -1.89 2.65 -10.36
CA THR A 274 -2.16 3.83 -11.18
C THR A 274 -3.66 4.05 -11.29
N THR A 275 -4.11 5.30 -11.22
CA THR A 275 -5.54 5.62 -11.20
C THR A 275 -6.07 5.97 -12.58
N HIS A 276 -7.30 5.52 -12.87
CA HIS A 276 -7.96 5.80 -14.13
C HIS A 276 -9.42 6.20 -13.89
N ASN A 277 -9.77 7.40 -14.37
CA ASN A 277 -11.14 7.94 -14.37
C ASN A 277 -11.77 8.04 -12.96
N LEU A 278 -10.97 8.26 -11.91
CA LEU A 278 -11.51 8.48 -10.56
C LEU A 278 -12.35 9.78 -10.53
N PRO A 279 -13.55 9.75 -9.94
CA PRO A 279 -14.49 10.87 -10.02
C PRO A 279 -14.15 12.04 -9.10
N TYR A 280 -13.29 11.80 -8.10
CA TYR A 280 -12.90 12.80 -7.10
C TYR A 280 -11.39 12.71 -6.86
N THR A 281 -10.71 13.85 -6.80
CA THR A 281 -9.29 13.95 -6.45
C THR A 281 -9.12 14.88 -5.26
N ALA A 282 -8.24 14.51 -4.33
CA ALA A 282 -7.80 15.42 -3.29
C ALA A 282 -6.91 16.49 -3.93
N ARG A 283 -7.07 17.74 -3.48
CA ARG A 283 -6.33 18.90 -3.99
C ARG A 283 -5.37 19.40 -2.93
N LYS A 284 -4.08 19.41 -3.26
CA LYS A 284 -3.05 20.08 -2.47
C LYS A 284 -3.02 21.56 -2.86
N LEU A 285 -3.27 22.44 -1.89
CA LEU A 285 -3.34 23.89 -2.06
C LEU A 285 -2.14 24.55 -1.37
N HIS A 286 -1.45 25.46 -2.07
CA HIS A 286 -0.35 26.24 -1.53
C HIS A 286 -0.82 27.65 -1.21
N LEU A 287 -0.71 28.06 0.06
CA LEU A 287 -1.20 29.36 0.53
C LEU A 287 -0.07 30.18 1.14
N LEU A 288 0.02 31.43 0.71
CA LEU A 288 0.85 32.46 1.35
C LEU A 288 -0.02 33.32 2.28
N PRO A 289 0.47 33.72 3.46
CA PRO A 289 -0.31 34.53 4.38
C PRO A 289 -0.55 35.93 3.79
N GLY A 290 -1.78 36.41 3.93
CA GLY A 290 -2.14 37.81 3.72
C GLY A 290 -1.94 38.64 5.00
N LYS A 291 -2.27 39.93 4.92
CA LYS A 291 -2.22 40.84 6.09
C LYS A 291 -3.08 40.36 7.27
N ASP A 292 -4.21 39.72 6.96
CA ASP A 292 -5.20 39.24 7.92
C ASP A 292 -5.23 37.69 7.98
N GLY A 293 -4.10 37.04 7.65
CA GLY A 293 -3.99 35.58 7.57
C GLY A 293 -4.40 35.01 6.21
N TYR A 294 -4.88 33.76 6.18
CA TYR A 294 -5.11 33.03 4.94
C TYR A 294 -6.49 33.26 4.30
N GLY A 295 -7.42 33.90 5.01
CA GLY A 295 -8.73 34.29 4.45
C GLY A 295 -9.77 33.17 4.35
N PHE A 296 -9.75 32.22 5.30
CA PHE A 296 -10.77 31.18 5.47
C PHE A 296 -11.05 30.92 6.96
N LEU A 297 -12.17 30.30 7.27
CA LEU A 297 -12.49 29.76 8.59
C LEU A 297 -12.53 28.24 8.57
N LEU A 298 -12.11 27.63 9.68
CA LEU A 298 -12.12 26.18 9.87
C LEU A 298 -13.23 25.81 10.86
N HIS A 299 -14.22 25.05 10.42
CA HIS A 299 -15.34 24.61 11.25
C HIS A 299 -15.24 23.12 11.53
N LEU A 300 -15.52 22.71 12.77
CA LEU A 300 -15.68 21.30 13.10
C LEU A 300 -17.14 20.90 12.89
N GLU A 301 -17.40 20.08 11.87
CA GLU A 301 -18.74 19.58 11.57
C GLU A 301 -18.83 18.09 11.86
N ARG A 302 -20.02 17.64 12.30
CA ARG A 302 -20.32 16.24 12.53
C ARG A 302 -21.32 15.77 11.50
N SER A 303 -20.94 14.77 10.71
CA SER A 303 -21.84 14.15 9.74
C SER A 303 -22.99 13.43 10.44
N PRO A 304 -24.10 13.14 9.72
CA PRO A 304 -25.18 12.29 10.25
C PRO A 304 -24.72 10.89 10.66
N SER A 305 -23.63 10.38 10.07
CA SER A 305 -23.00 9.11 10.46
C SER A 305 -22.15 9.21 11.73
N GLY A 306 -22.06 10.39 12.34
CA GLY A 306 -21.29 10.64 13.56
C GLY A 306 -19.81 10.94 13.33
N ARG A 307 -19.33 10.89 12.08
CA ARG A 307 -17.95 11.23 11.71
C ARG A 307 -17.74 12.73 11.87
N VAL A 308 -16.61 13.09 12.45
CA VAL A 308 -16.22 14.48 12.65
C VAL A 308 -15.22 14.86 11.57
N ALA A 309 -15.43 15.99 10.90
CA ALA A 309 -14.55 16.50 9.85
C ALA A 309 -14.39 18.01 9.96
N TYR A 310 -13.22 18.50 9.58
CA TYR A 310 -12.95 19.93 9.50
C TYR A 310 -13.35 20.46 8.12
N VAL A 311 -14.21 21.47 8.10
CA VAL A 311 -14.81 22.03 6.89
C VAL A 311 -14.32 23.47 6.70
N LEU A 312 -13.94 23.80 5.48
CA LEU A 312 -13.47 25.13 5.10
C LEU A 312 -14.68 26.02 4.79
N ARG A 313 -14.81 27.14 5.50
CA ARG A 313 -15.95 28.07 5.39
C ARG A 313 -15.47 29.51 5.21
N GLU A 314 -16.41 30.36 4.83
CA GLU A 314 -16.28 31.83 4.84
C GLU A 314 -14.99 32.33 4.19
N MET A 315 -14.93 32.22 2.86
CA MET A 315 -13.78 32.68 2.09
C MET A 315 -13.81 34.18 1.89
N VAL A 316 -12.69 34.82 2.20
CA VAL A 316 -12.49 36.24 1.93
C VAL A 316 -12.28 36.43 0.42
N SER A 317 -13.16 37.18 -0.22
CA SER A 317 -13.07 37.46 -1.65
C SER A 317 -11.76 38.18 -2.01
N GLY A 318 -11.05 37.67 -3.01
CA GLY A 318 -9.70 38.10 -3.40
C GLY A 318 -8.60 37.74 -2.39
N GLY A 319 -8.94 37.00 -1.33
CA GLY A 319 -8.02 36.57 -0.28
C GLY A 319 -7.08 35.43 -0.73
N PRO A 320 -6.08 35.07 0.09
CA PRO A 320 -5.12 34.03 -0.26
C PRO A 320 -5.75 32.66 -0.52
N ALA A 321 -6.69 32.23 0.32
CA ALA A 321 -7.40 30.95 0.16
C ALA A 321 -8.16 30.84 -1.16
N GLU A 322 -8.94 31.86 -1.53
CA GLU A 322 -9.68 31.86 -2.80
C GLU A 322 -8.73 31.87 -3.99
N LYS A 323 -7.64 32.65 -3.92
CA LYS A 323 -6.59 32.69 -4.97
C LYS A 323 -5.85 31.35 -5.13
N ALA A 324 -5.72 30.59 -4.05
CA ALA A 324 -5.16 29.24 -4.08
C ALA A 324 -6.15 28.20 -4.64
N GLY A 325 -7.40 28.58 -4.94
CA GLY A 325 -8.43 27.68 -5.47
C GLY A 325 -9.18 26.88 -4.41
N MET A 326 -9.09 27.28 -3.14
CA MET A 326 -9.88 26.70 -2.05
C MET A 326 -11.38 26.87 -2.32
N ARG A 327 -12.20 25.87 -2.00
CA ARG A 327 -13.67 25.96 -2.17
C ARG A 327 -14.41 25.80 -0.84
N ALA A 328 -15.37 26.68 -0.58
CA ALA A 328 -16.15 26.64 0.64
C ALA A 328 -16.98 25.36 0.68
N GLY A 329 -16.95 24.65 1.81
CA GLY A 329 -17.57 23.35 2.00
C GLY A 329 -16.64 22.16 1.78
N ASP A 330 -15.43 22.36 1.25
CA ASP A 330 -14.42 21.31 1.19
C ASP A 330 -13.97 20.90 2.60
N LEU A 331 -13.58 19.64 2.73
CA LEU A 331 -13.04 19.04 3.93
C LEU A 331 -11.52 19.13 3.93
N LEU A 332 -10.94 19.50 5.07
CA LEU A 332 -9.50 19.48 5.29
C LEU A 332 -9.04 18.06 5.62
N LEU A 333 -8.05 17.56 4.88
CA LEU A 333 -7.44 16.25 5.06
C LEU A 333 -6.06 16.33 5.70
N GLU A 334 -5.23 17.30 5.29
CA GLU A 334 -3.86 17.46 5.78
C GLU A 334 -3.47 18.94 5.92
N VAL A 335 -2.56 19.21 6.86
CA VAL A 335 -1.79 20.47 6.97
C VAL A 335 -0.32 20.11 6.86
N ASN A 336 0.39 20.68 5.87
CA ASN A 336 1.81 20.44 5.60
C ASN A 336 2.19 18.95 5.49
N GLY A 337 1.34 18.15 4.85
CA GLY A 337 1.56 16.71 4.68
C GLY A 337 1.25 15.87 5.94
N GLU A 338 0.68 16.48 6.99
CA GLU A 338 0.23 15.74 8.15
C GLU A 338 -1.31 15.68 8.21
N ALA A 339 -1.84 14.45 8.27
CA ALA A 339 -3.27 14.19 8.36
C ALA A 339 -3.90 14.84 9.60
N VAL A 340 -5.08 15.43 9.42
CA VAL A 340 -5.84 16.09 10.51
C VAL A 340 -6.81 15.16 11.23
N GLU A 341 -6.98 13.93 10.74
CA GLU A 341 -7.88 12.94 11.34
C GLU A 341 -7.45 12.61 12.78
N GLY A 342 -8.40 12.63 13.71
CA GLY A 342 -8.15 12.39 15.13
C GLY A 342 -7.56 13.58 15.89
N LEU A 343 -7.15 14.66 15.22
CA LEU A 343 -6.62 15.85 15.87
C LEU A 343 -7.74 16.76 16.41
N LYS A 344 -7.41 17.47 17.50
CA LYS A 344 -8.28 18.51 18.07
C LYS A 344 -8.19 19.80 17.26
N HIS A 345 -9.20 20.66 17.38
CA HIS A 345 -9.28 21.89 16.61
C HIS A 345 -8.10 22.84 16.88
N GLU A 346 -7.70 22.95 18.15
CA GLU A 346 -6.56 23.76 18.58
C GLU A 346 -5.26 23.29 17.93
N GLU A 347 -4.99 21.99 17.94
CA GLU A 347 -3.80 21.38 17.32
C GLU A 347 -3.68 21.71 15.82
N ILE A 348 -4.79 21.62 15.08
CA ILE A 348 -4.80 21.94 13.64
C ILE A 348 -4.58 23.43 13.43
N THR A 349 -5.22 24.26 14.25
CA THR A 349 -5.08 25.72 14.18
C THR A 349 -3.65 26.14 14.47
N ASP A 350 -3.00 25.52 15.46
CA ASP A 350 -1.62 25.78 15.83
C ASP A 350 -0.67 25.35 14.72
N ARG A 351 -0.88 24.19 14.09
CA ARG A 351 -0.13 23.75 12.90
C ARG A 351 -0.19 24.78 11.77
N VAL A 352 -1.39 25.26 11.45
CA VAL A 352 -1.57 26.29 10.40
C VAL A 352 -0.86 27.60 10.79
N ARG A 353 -0.95 28.03 12.06
CA ARG A 353 -0.31 29.26 12.53
C ARG A 353 1.22 29.18 12.58
N GLN A 354 1.76 28.01 12.91
CA GLN A 354 3.20 27.75 13.01
C GLN A 354 3.84 27.51 11.65
N SER A 355 3.07 27.39 10.57
CA SER A 355 3.56 27.18 9.20
C SER A 355 4.38 28.37 8.65
N GLY A 356 4.33 29.53 9.32
CA GLY A 356 5.17 30.67 8.95
C GLY A 356 4.70 31.37 7.68
N GLN A 357 5.53 31.39 6.63
CA GLN A 357 5.29 32.14 5.40
C GLN A 357 4.56 31.35 4.31
N GLU A 358 4.34 30.05 4.50
CA GLU A 358 3.62 29.21 3.56
C GLU A 358 2.92 28.08 4.30
N VAL A 359 1.69 27.75 3.92
CA VAL A 359 0.99 26.56 4.40
C VAL A 359 0.46 25.76 3.22
N THR A 360 0.65 24.44 3.29
CA THR A 360 0.07 23.50 2.34
C THR A 360 -1.14 22.83 2.96
N LEU A 361 -2.29 22.90 2.30
CA LEU A 361 -3.53 22.28 2.77
C LEU A 361 -4.04 21.28 1.73
N THR A 362 -4.25 20.03 2.13
CA THR A 362 -4.86 19.01 1.26
C THR A 362 -6.36 18.93 1.56
N THR A 363 -7.19 19.07 0.52
CA THR A 363 -8.65 19.21 0.65
C THR A 363 -9.41 18.27 -0.27
N ILE A 364 -10.64 17.91 0.10
CA ILE A 364 -11.54 17.11 -0.75
C ILE A 364 -13.00 17.53 -0.55
N THR A 365 -13.86 17.29 -1.54
CA THR A 365 -15.30 17.48 -1.35
C THR A 365 -15.90 16.42 -0.39
N PRO A 366 -17.02 16.72 0.28
CA PRO A 366 -17.71 15.73 1.12
C PRO A 366 -18.09 14.45 0.36
N GLU A 367 -18.56 14.57 -0.88
CA GLU A 367 -18.90 13.44 -1.74
C GLU A 367 -17.67 12.59 -2.10
N GLY A 368 -16.51 13.25 -2.29
CA GLY A 368 -15.25 12.59 -2.55
C GLY A 368 -14.78 11.77 -1.35
N LEU A 369 -14.84 12.34 -0.15
CA LEU A 369 -14.47 11.60 1.06
C LEU A 369 -15.40 10.39 1.27
N ASP A 370 -16.71 10.54 1.06
CA ASP A 370 -17.67 9.43 1.15
C ASP A 370 -17.38 8.34 0.10
N PHE A 371 -17.03 8.72 -1.13
CA PHE A 371 -16.61 7.79 -2.18
C PHE A 371 -15.41 6.94 -1.73
N TYR A 372 -14.32 7.57 -1.26
CA TYR A 372 -13.12 6.84 -0.83
C TYR A 372 -13.34 6.00 0.42
N THR A 373 -14.13 6.52 1.37
CA THR A 373 -14.51 5.80 2.60
C THR A 373 -15.27 4.52 2.27
N LYS A 374 -16.22 4.56 1.33
CA LYS A 374 -16.96 3.36 0.86
C LYS A 374 -16.06 2.32 0.21
N LEU A 375 -14.92 2.74 -0.35
CA LEU A 375 -13.93 1.84 -0.92
C LEU A 375 -12.90 1.35 0.11
N GLY A 376 -12.90 1.88 1.33
CA GLY A 376 -11.86 1.60 2.32
C GLY A 376 -10.48 2.13 1.89
N LEU A 377 -10.46 3.22 1.12
CA LEU A 377 -9.24 3.84 0.61
C LEU A 377 -9.08 5.24 1.20
N SER A 378 -7.83 5.69 1.35
CA SER A 378 -7.56 7.10 1.65
C SER A 378 -7.58 7.92 0.35
N PRO A 379 -8.28 9.07 0.32
CA PRO A 379 -8.20 9.98 -0.83
C PRO A 379 -6.78 10.51 -1.10
N LEU A 380 -5.94 10.54 -0.06
CA LEU A 380 -4.57 11.03 -0.12
C LEU A 380 -3.63 10.11 -0.92
N LEU A 381 -4.02 8.84 -1.15
CA LEU A 381 -3.30 7.95 -2.06
C LEU A 381 -3.25 8.48 -3.51
N PHE A 382 -4.18 9.35 -3.87
CA PHE A 382 -4.42 9.80 -5.24
C PHE A 382 -4.51 11.34 -5.30
N CYS A 383 -3.78 12.02 -4.41
CA CYS A 383 -3.75 13.48 -4.38
C CYS A 383 -3.02 14.02 -5.61
N GLU A 384 -3.58 15.08 -6.21
CA GLU A 384 -2.94 15.85 -7.28
C GLU A 384 -2.40 17.18 -6.73
N GLU A 385 -1.29 17.65 -7.28
CA GLU A 385 -0.74 18.97 -6.95
C GLU A 385 -1.40 20.06 -7.81
N VAL A 386 -1.91 21.11 -7.17
CA VAL A 386 -2.45 22.29 -7.86
C VAL A 386 -1.41 23.40 -7.80
N MET A 387 -0.67 23.60 -8.90
CA MET A 387 0.21 24.76 -9.03
C MET A 387 -0.57 25.95 -9.57
N VAL A 388 -0.49 27.08 -8.86
CA VAL A 388 -1.00 28.38 -9.34
C VAL A 388 0.11 29.08 -10.10
N THR A 389 0.09 29.03 -11.44
CA THR A 389 1.04 29.78 -12.27
C THR A 389 0.55 31.22 -12.47
N LYS A 390 1.44 32.19 -12.24
CA LYS A 390 1.20 33.59 -12.61
C LYS A 390 1.64 33.79 -14.05
N GLN A 391 0.71 33.91 -14.99
CA GLN A 391 0.96 34.53 -16.29
C GLN A 391 0.03 35.74 -16.46
N ASP A 392 0.63 36.90 -16.67
CA ASP A 392 0.02 38.16 -17.12
C ASP A 392 -1.33 38.53 -16.49
N GLY A 393 -1.31 38.79 -15.18
CA GLY A 393 -2.41 39.48 -14.49
C GLY A 393 -3.72 38.70 -14.37
N SER A 394 -3.79 37.46 -14.86
CA SER A 394 -4.89 36.52 -14.61
C SER A 394 -4.38 35.33 -13.80
N VAL A 395 -5.11 34.97 -12.74
CA VAL A 395 -4.83 33.79 -11.93
C VAL A 395 -5.58 32.62 -12.57
N GLN A 396 -4.89 31.64 -13.12
CA GLN A 396 -5.48 30.38 -13.57
C GLN A 396 -4.87 29.22 -12.78
N ALA A 397 -5.72 28.48 -12.05
CA ALA A 397 -5.34 27.22 -11.42
C ALA A 397 -5.33 26.13 -12.50
N THR A 398 -4.21 25.45 -12.68
CA THR A 398 -4.09 24.34 -13.64
C THR A 398 -3.80 23.06 -12.87
N LEU A 399 -4.57 22.01 -13.16
CA LEU A 399 -4.34 20.66 -12.62
C LEU A 399 -3.15 20.03 -13.34
N ILE A 400 -2.15 19.56 -12.59
CA ILE A 400 -1.07 18.75 -13.15
C ILE A 400 -1.34 17.30 -12.74
N ASN A 401 -1.65 16.44 -13.71
CA ASN A 401 -1.49 15.01 -13.51
C ASN A 401 0.01 14.74 -13.51
N GLU A 402 0.58 14.43 -12.34
CA GLU A 402 1.84 13.69 -12.30
C GLU A 402 1.56 12.30 -12.89
N LYS A 403 1.64 12.21 -14.22
CA LYS A 403 2.03 10.94 -14.83
C LYS A 403 3.42 10.66 -14.30
N THR A 404 3.57 9.53 -13.66
CA THR A 404 4.84 8.97 -13.20
C THR A 404 5.70 8.68 -14.43
N ASP A 405 6.32 9.71 -14.99
CA ASP A 405 7.44 9.55 -15.91
C ASP A 405 8.67 9.33 -15.05
N GLN A 406 9.09 8.06 -14.98
CA GLN A 406 10.40 7.66 -14.50
C GLN A 406 11.47 8.24 -15.42
N ASN A 407 11.88 9.49 -15.17
CA ASN A 407 13.23 10.01 -15.39
C ASN A 407 13.17 11.54 -15.34
N GLN A 408 13.56 12.11 -14.21
CA GLN A 408 14.37 13.32 -14.20
C GLN A 408 15.01 13.49 -12.82
N SER A 409 16.34 13.40 -12.82
CA SER A 409 17.18 13.80 -11.70
C SER A 409 17.00 15.29 -11.45
N VAL A 410 16.29 15.65 -10.38
CA VAL A 410 16.32 17.01 -9.85
C VAL A 410 17.38 17.03 -8.77
N THR A 411 18.49 17.70 -9.05
CA THR A 411 19.52 18.02 -8.05
C THR A 411 18.92 19.01 -7.05
N ALA A 412 18.52 18.53 -5.88
CA ALA A 412 18.18 19.37 -4.74
C ALA A 412 19.47 19.89 -4.09
N ALA A 413 19.58 21.20 -3.92
CA ALA A 413 20.66 21.83 -3.18
C ALA A 413 20.42 21.62 -1.67
N CYS A 414 21.31 20.88 -1.00
CA CYS A 414 21.29 20.68 0.45
C CYS A 414 21.56 22.00 1.18
N SER A 415 20.56 22.57 1.83
CA SER A 415 20.74 23.39 3.02
C SER A 415 20.92 22.46 4.22
N HIS A 416 22.07 22.55 4.91
CA HIS A 416 22.31 21.83 6.16
C HIS A 416 21.45 22.45 7.26
N GLU A 417 20.34 21.79 7.59
CA GLU A 417 19.66 21.96 8.87
C GLU A 417 20.13 20.82 9.78
N GLU A 418 20.38 21.12 11.06
CA GLU A 418 20.82 20.16 12.06
C GLU A 418 19.69 19.12 12.31
N GLU A 419 19.76 17.96 11.67
CA GLU A 419 18.75 16.91 11.76
C GLU A 419 18.82 16.16 13.11
N ASP A 420 17.74 16.26 13.89
CA ASP A 420 17.45 15.38 15.03
C ASP A 420 17.05 13.96 14.55
N ASP A 421 17.19 12.95 15.41
CA ASP A 421 16.75 11.60 15.07
C ASP A 421 15.23 11.56 14.89
N GLU A 422 14.75 11.48 13.65
CA GLU A 422 13.32 11.37 13.36
C GLU A 422 12.79 9.98 13.70
N THR A 423 11.74 9.92 14.53
CA THR A 423 11.11 8.65 14.95
C THR A 423 9.59 8.77 14.83
N THR A 424 8.94 7.78 14.21
CA THR A 424 7.48 7.73 14.09
C THR A 424 6.94 6.35 14.45
N HIS A 425 5.86 6.32 15.24
CA HIS A 425 5.11 5.10 15.55
C HIS A 425 4.09 4.78 14.44
N LEU A 426 4.04 3.52 14.00
CA LEU A 426 3.24 3.03 12.87
C LEU A 426 2.38 1.81 13.22
#